data_AF-A0A167ULJ4-F1
#
_entry.id   AF-A0A167ULJ4-F1
#
_cell.length_a   1.000
_cell.length_b   1.000
_cell.length_c   1.000
_cell.angle_alpha   90.00
_cell.angle_beta   90.00
_cell.angle_gamma   90.00
#
_symmetry.space_group_name_H-M   'P 1'
#
loop_
_entity.id
_entity.type
_entity.pdbx_description
1 polymer ?
#
loop_
_entity_poly.entity_id
_entity_poly.type
_entity_poly.pdbx_seq_one_letter_code
_entity_poly.pdbx_strand_id
1 'polypeptide(L)' 'MKRITLIFWMLIVLIAFLLNLFGLMHVMPLFITMPLLFLSILFALWTFNNRNRFKGFQKKRMW' A
#
# COMPACT_ATOMS: atom_id res chain seq x y z
N MET A 1 14.27 -7.91 -5.99
CA MET A 1 12.94 -7.36 -6.38
C MET A 1 12.11 -6.83 -5.22
N LYS A 2 12.03 -7.51 -4.06
CA LYS A 2 11.18 -7.07 -2.92
C LYS A 2 11.50 -5.68 -2.35
N ARG A 3 12.77 -5.24 -2.34
CA ARG A 3 13.15 -3.88 -1.91
C ARG A 3 12.62 -2.81 -2.86
N ILE A 4 12.68 -3.06 -4.17
CA ILE A 4 12.18 -2.13 -5.20
C ILE A 4 10.67 -1.98 -5.07
N THR A 5 9.93 -3.08 -4.82
CA THR A 5 8.49 -3.03 -4.57
C THR A 5 8.13 -2.19 -3.34
N LEU A 6 8.92 -2.28 -2.26
CA LEU A 6 8.70 -1.47 -1.06
C LEU A 6 8.97 0.03 -1.31
N ILE A 7 10.05 0.36 -2.02
CA ILE A 7 10.38 1.74 -2.38
C ILE A 7 9.29 2.34 -3.27
N PHE A 8 8.78 1.56 -4.23
CA PHE A 8 7.69 1.98 -5.12
C PHE A 8 6.41 2.32 -4.35
N TRP A 9 5.98 1.46 -3.42
CA TRP A 9 4.82 1.73 -2.57
C TRP A 9 5.03 2.93 -1.65
N MET A 10 6.24 3.12 -1.12
CA MET A 10 6.58 4.27 -0.29
C MET A 10 6.46 5.58 -1.09
N LEU A 11 6.89 5.57 -2.36
CA LEU A 11 6.78 6.71 -3.28
C LEU A 11 5.31 7.03 -3.61
N ILE A 12 4.48 6.01 -3.84
CA ILE A 12 3.03 6.18 -4.06
C ILE A 12 2.35 6.81 -2.85
N VAL A 13 2.65 6.33 -1.64
CA VAL A 13 2.09 6.89 -0.40
C VAL A 13 2.52 8.35 -0.23
N LEU A 14 3.77 8.68 -0.55
CA LEU A 14 4.28 10.05 -0.50
C LEU A 14 3.53 10.97 -1.47
N ILE A 15 3.32 10.53 -2.72
CA ILE A 15 2.56 11.29 -3.72
C ILE A 15 1.11 11.47 -3.29
N ALA A 16 0.46 10.41 -2.80
CA ALA A 16 -0.91 10.48 -2.31
C ALA A 16 -1.05 11.41 -1.09
N PHE A 17 -0.04 11.46 -0.22
CA PHE A 17 0.04 12.39 0.91
C PHE A 17 0.13 13.85 0.45
N LEU A 18 0.98 14.15 -0.53
CA LEU A 18 1.05 15.49 -1.14
C LEU A 18 -0.27 15.88 -1.81
N LEU A 19 -0.94 14.95 -2.49
CA LEU A 19 -2.26 15.19 -3.06
C LEU A 19 -3.33 15.44 -1.99
N ASN A 20 -3.23 14.76 -0.84
CA ASN A 20 -4.13 14.96 0.29
C ASN A 20 -3.95 16.34 0.93
N LEU A 21 -2.71 16.85 1.03
CA LEU A 21 -2.41 18.23 1.42
C LEU A 21 -3.10 19.25 0.49
N PHE A 22 -3.10 19.03 -0.82
CA PHE A 22 -3.86 19.88 -1.75
C PHE A 22 -5.39 19.81 -1.54
N GLY A 23 -5.90 18.62 -1.20
CA GLY A 23 -7.30 18.47 -0.77
C GLY A 23 -7.60 19.28 0.50
N LEU A 24 -6.68 19.29 1.46
CA LEU A 24 -6.77 20.08 2.69
C LEU A 24 -6.85 21.59 2.42
N MET A 25 -6.14 22.05 1.38
CA MET A 25 -6.17 23.44 0.91
C MET A 25 -7.45 23.79 0.11
N HIS A 26 -8.46 22.93 0.09
CA HIS A 26 -9.70 23.10 -0.69
C HIS A 26 -9.51 23.20 -2.21
N VAL A 27 -8.31 22.90 -2.74
CA VAL A 27 -8.04 22.88 -4.18
C VAL A 27 -8.72 21.67 -4.85
N MET A 28 -8.89 20.59 -4.09
CA MET A 28 -9.63 19.39 -4.50
C MET A 28 -10.59 18.92 -3.39
N PRO A 29 -11.64 18.16 -3.73
CA PRO A 29 -12.54 17.60 -2.72
C PRO A 29 -11.79 16.64 -1.80
N LEU A 30 -11.75 16.94 -0.49
CA LEU A 30 -11.19 16.05 0.54
C LEU A 30 -11.76 14.63 0.47
N PHE A 31 -13.03 14.52 0.06
CA PHE A 31 -13.71 13.25 -0.09
C PHE A 31 -13.05 12.31 -1.12
N ILE A 32 -12.29 12.82 -2.08
CA ILE A 32 -11.57 12.00 -3.08
C ILE A 32 -10.15 11.72 -2.61
N THR A 33 -9.49 12.71 -2.02
CA THR A 33 -8.08 12.58 -1.61
C THR A 33 -7.91 11.67 -0.39
N MET A 34 -8.90 11.60 0.52
CA MET A 34 -8.88 10.72 1.68
C MET A 34 -8.95 9.22 1.32
N PRO A 35 -9.92 8.74 0.52
CA PRO A 35 -9.94 7.36 0.04
C PRO A 35 -8.68 6.99 -0.74
N LEU A 36 -8.16 7.91 -1.57
CA LEU A 36 -6.95 7.67 -2.35
C LEU A 36 -5.72 7.42 -1.47
N LEU A 37 -5.58 8.22 -0.40
CA LEU A 37 -4.52 8.06 0.60
C LEU A 37 -4.69 6.76 1.39
N PHE A 38 -5.93 6.46 1.80
CA PHE A 38 -6.26 5.21 2.49
C PHE A 38 -5.90 3.97 1.65
N LEU A 39 -6.31 3.93 0.38
CA LEU A 39 -6.01 2.85 -0.54
C LEU A 39 -4.51 2.67 -0.74
N SER A 40 -3.77 3.78 -0.91
CA SER A 40 -2.32 3.75 -1.08
C SER A 40 -1.62 3.11 0.12
N ILE A 41 -2.02 3.47 1.34
CA ILE A 41 -1.48 2.86 2.57
C ILE A 41 -1.92 1.40 2.69
N LEU A 42 -3.19 1.08 2.39
CA LEU A 42 -3.72 -0.28 2.46
C LEU A 42 -2.93 -1.22 1.55
N PHE A 43 -2.67 -0.84 0.30
CA PHE A 43 -1.89 -1.65 -0.63
C PHE A 43 -0.41 -1.76 -0.23
N ALA A 44 0.17 -0.69 0.31
CA ALA A 44 1.53 -0.72 0.85
C ALA A 44 1.63 -1.74 2.00
N LEU A 45 0.69 -1.70 2.95
CA LEU A 45 0.59 -2.65 4.05
C LEU A 45 0.28 -4.06 3.58
N TRP A 46 -0.61 -4.24 2.61
CA TRP A 46 -0.93 -5.55 2.03
C TRP A 46 0.30 -6.20 1.40
N THR A 47 1.07 -5.42 0.64
CA THR A 47 2.35 -5.87 0.05
C THR A 47 3.37 -6.22 1.13
N PHE A 48 3.43 -5.43 2.20
CA PHE A 48 4.30 -5.70 3.34
C PHE A 48 3.89 -6.98 4.09
N ASN A 49 2.60 -7.16 4.32
CA ASN A 49 2.03 -8.29 5.06
C ASN A 49 2.10 -9.61 4.28
N ASN A 50 2.06 -9.56 2.95
CA ASN A 50 2.25 -10.75 2.10
C ASN A 50 3.61 -11.44 2.33
N ARG A 51 4.57 -10.78 2.98
CA ARG A 51 5.87 -11.35 3.36
C ARG A 51 5.81 -12.32 4.54
N ASN A 52 4.85 -12.14 5.45
CA ASN A 52 4.71 -12.91 6.68
C ASN A 52 3.48 -13.84 6.67
N ARG A 53 2.86 -14.08 5.51
CA ARG A 53 1.82 -15.11 5.41
C ARG A 53 2.43 -16.49 5.61
N PHE A 54 1.96 -17.18 6.64
CA PHE A 54 2.19 -18.61 6.84
C PHE A 54 1.79 -19.35 5.56
N LYS A 55 2.75 -20.00 4.89
CA LYS A 55 2.53 -20.67 3.60
C LYS A 55 1.73 -21.99 3.70
N GLY A 56 1.14 -22.27 4.86
CA GLY A 56 0.59 -23.58 5.18
C GLY A 56 1.68 -24.62 5.35
N PHE A 57 1.34 -25.75 5.98
CA PHE A 57 2.20 -26.93 5.92
C PHE A 57 2.24 -27.40 4.47
N GLN A 58 3.42 -27.32 3.84
CA GLN A 58 3.67 -28.00 2.58
C GLN A 58 3.37 -29.48 2.83
N LYS A 59 2.20 -29.96 2.39
CA LYS A 59 1.84 -31.38 2.49
C LYS A 59 2.89 -32.14 1.69
N LYS A 60 3.88 -32.68 2.40
CA LYS A 60 4.89 -33.58 1.83
C LYS A 60 4.09 -34.74 1.24
N ARG A 61 3.90 -34.72 -0.08
CA ARG A 61 3.27 -35.84 -0.79
C ARG A 61 4.25 -36.99 -0.69
N MET A 62 4.04 -37.84 0.32
CA MET A 62 4.65 -39.16 0.39
C MET A 62 3.83 -40.06 -0.53
N TRP A 63 4.23 -40.14 -1.79
CA TRP A 63 3.98 -41.25 -2.69
C TRP A 63 5.24 -41.40 -3.54
#